data_AF-A0A7L4QFS2-F1
#
_entry.id   AF-A0A7L4QFS2-F1
#
_cell.length_a   1.000
_cell.length_b   1.000
_cell.length_c   1.000
_cell.angle_alpha   90.00
_cell.angle_beta   90.00
_cell.angle_gamma   90.00
#
_symmetry.space_group_name_H-M   'P 1'
#
loop_
_entity.id
_entity.type
_entity.pdbx_description
1 polymer ?
#
loop_
_entity_poly.entity_id
_entity_poly.type
_entity_poly.pdbx_seq_one_letter_code
_entity_poly.pdbx_strand_id
1 'polypeptide(L)'
;RIVGTGRSDFPNQINNSIVFPGIFRGALDVRAKTITDEMCVAAAFEIAKTAEDKGLSDEYIVPKMSEWEVFPREAVAVGMKAIEQGIARVKYNKNELYEIAENIIKKARDETHMLMKHGIIEMPPK
;
A
#
# COMPACT_ATOMS: atom_id res chain seq x y z
N ARG A 1 -2.51 -26.75 -3.66
CA ARG A 1 -2.62 -26.22 -5.05
C ARG A 1 -3.07 -24.78 -4.89
N ILE A 2 -2.26 -23.80 -5.27
CA ILE A 2 -2.54 -22.37 -5.02
C ILE A 2 -3.47 -21.82 -6.10
N VAL A 3 -4.52 -21.09 -5.70
CA VAL A 3 -5.48 -20.43 -6.61
C VAL A 3 -5.72 -19.01 -6.10
N GLY A 4 -5.76 -18.03 -7.01
CA GLY A 4 -6.10 -16.64 -6.70
C GLY A 4 -7.08 -16.05 -7.71
N THR A 5 -7.89 -15.09 -7.27
CA THR A 5 -8.90 -14.40 -8.09
C THR A 5 -8.86 -12.89 -7.83
N GLY A 6 -9.57 -12.09 -8.62
CA GLY A 6 -9.71 -10.66 -8.35
C GLY A 6 -10.70 -10.29 -7.24
N ARG A 7 -11.46 -11.25 -6.72
CA ARG A 7 -12.55 -11.02 -5.76
C ARG A 7 -12.10 -11.26 -4.32
N SER A 8 -12.69 -10.52 -3.38
CA SER A 8 -12.35 -10.57 -1.95
C SER A 8 -13.05 -11.70 -1.19
N ASP A 9 -14.02 -12.38 -1.79
CA ASP A 9 -14.75 -13.49 -1.18
C ASP A 9 -14.06 -14.86 -1.34
N PHE A 10 -12.86 -14.88 -1.95
CA PHE A 10 -12.00 -16.05 -2.07
C PHE A 10 -10.60 -15.77 -1.49
N PRO A 11 -9.86 -16.82 -1.09
CA PRO A 11 -8.43 -16.69 -0.77
C PRO A 11 -7.63 -16.08 -1.91
N ASN A 12 -6.46 -15.50 -1.57
CA ASN A 12 -5.50 -14.95 -2.53
C ASN A 12 -6.12 -13.95 -3.52
N GLN A 13 -6.66 -12.84 -3.00
CA GLN A 13 -7.19 -11.77 -3.84
C GLN A 13 -6.05 -11.04 -4.59
N ILE A 14 -5.92 -11.30 -5.88
CA ILE A 14 -4.97 -10.63 -6.77
C ILE A 14 -5.69 -9.47 -7.46
N ASN A 15 -5.62 -8.28 -6.85
CA ASN A 15 -6.30 -7.09 -7.32
C ASN A 15 -5.39 -5.86 -7.18
N ASN A 16 -5.53 -4.88 -8.08
CA ASN A 16 -4.79 -3.63 -8.00
C ASN A 16 -5.15 -2.78 -6.77
N SER A 17 -6.24 -3.11 -6.06
CA SER A 17 -6.65 -2.44 -4.82
C SER A 17 -5.56 -2.40 -3.75
N ILE A 18 -4.71 -3.42 -3.68
CA ILE A 18 -3.56 -3.45 -2.76
C ILE A 18 -2.30 -2.80 -3.32
N VAL A 19 -2.35 -2.26 -4.54
CA VAL A 19 -1.20 -1.75 -5.30
C VAL A 19 -1.29 -0.24 -5.51
N PHE A 20 -2.37 0.24 -6.11
CA PHE A 20 -2.46 1.66 -6.47
C PHE A 20 -2.32 2.59 -5.25
N PRO A 21 -2.84 2.28 -4.03
CA PRO A 21 -2.70 3.22 -2.92
C PRO A 21 -1.24 3.48 -2.54
N GLY A 22 -0.41 2.43 -2.44
CA GLY A 22 1.00 2.60 -2.09
C GLY A 22 1.82 3.17 -3.24
N ILE A 23 1.61 2.73 -4.49
CA ILE A 23 2.28 3.34 -5.66
C ILE A 23 2.02 4.84 -5.73
N PHE A 24 0.76 5.27 -5.65
CA PHE A 24 0.44 6.70 -5.70
C PHE A 24 1.00 7.44 -4.49
N ARG A 25 0.88 6.88 -3.28
CA ARG A 25 1.42 7.51 -2.07
C ARG A 25 2.93 7.75 -2.19
N GLY A 26 3.69 6.72 -2.57
CA GLY A 26 5.13 6.80 -2.76
C GLY A 26 5.55 7.79 -3.84
N ALA A 27 4.89 7.75 -5.01
CA ALA A 27 5.17 8.68 -6.11
C ALA A 27 4.83 10.13 -5.74
N LEU A 28 3.74 10.36 -5.01
CA LEU A 28 3.32 11.69 -4.57
C LEU A 28 4.23 12.26 -3.48
N ASP A 29 4.65 11.44 -2.51
CA ASP A 29 5.48 11.88 -1.37
C ASP A 29 6.84 12.42 -1.83
N VAL A 30 7.47 11.75 -2.79
CA VAL A 30 8.76 12.19 -3.37
C VAL A 30 8.60 13.12 -4.57
N ARG A 31 7.35 13.43 -4.95
CA ARG A 31 6.99 14.19 -6.14
C ARG A 31 7.73 13.65 -7.37
N ALA A 32 7.54 12.37 -7.68
CA ALA A 32 8.10 11.74 -8.87
C ALA A 32 7.59 12.40 -10.15
N LYS A 33 8.39 12.39 -11.23
CA LYS A 33 7.99 12.91 -12.57
C LYS A 33 7.00 11.99 -13.28
N THR A 34 7.07 10.70 -13.00
CA THR A 34 6.24 9.66 -13.59
C THR A 34 6.25 8.45 -12.66
N ILE A 35 5.43 7.45 -12.96
CA ILE A 35 5.55 6.10 -12.41
C ILE A 35 6.26 5.25 -13.48
N THR A 36 7.31 4.55 -13.09
CA THR A 36 8.10 3.66 -13.98
C THR A 36 7.75 2.20 -13.73
N ASP A 37 8.11 1.33 -14.67
CA ASP A 37 7.95 -0.11 -14.48
C ASP A 37 8.77 -0.62 -13.29
N GLU A 38 9.97 -0.06 -13.06
CA GLU A 38 10.79 -0.44 -11.90
C GLU A 38 10.16 -0.02 -10.57
N MET A 39 9.40 1.08 -10.54
CA MET A 39 8.61 1.47 -9.37
C MET A 39 7.48 0.45 -9.11
N CYS A 40 6.78 0.00 -10.16
CA CYS A 40 5.76 -1.05 -10.06
C CYS A 40 6.35 -2.39 -9.60
N VAL A 41 7.54 -2.75 -10.09
CA VAL A 41 8.28 -3.95 -9.66
C VAL A 41 8.70 -3.83 -8.20
N ALA A 42 9.19 -2.67 -7.76
CA ALA A 42 9.54 -2.42 -6.36
C ALA A 42 8.32 -2.57 -5.43
N ALA A 43 7.15 -2.07 -5.85
CA ALA A 43 5.89 -2.29 -5.16
C ALA A 43 5.52 -3.78 -5.06
N ALA A 44 5.59 -4.51 -6.18
CA ALA A 44 5.28 -5.94 -6.22
C ALA A 44 6.16 -6.76 -5.26
N PHE A 45 7.47 -6.48 -5.20
CA PHE A 45 8.37 -7.13 -4.25
C PHE A 45 8.02 -6.81 -2.80
N GLU A 46 7.66 -5.56 -2.49
CA GLU A 46 7.32 -5.18 -1.10
C GLU A 46 5.98 -5.77 -0.65
N ILE A 47 4.99 -5.89 -1.55
CA ILE A 47 3.72 -6.59 -1.28
C ILE A 47 3.98 -8.08 -1.00
N ALA A 48 4.77 -8.74 -1.85
CA ALA A 48 5.12 -10.14 -1.66
C ALA A 48 5.86 -10.37 -0.33
N LYS A 49 6.83 -9.50 -0.02
CA LYS A 49 7.55 -9.53 1.25
C LYS A 49 6.63 -9.31 2.45
N THR A 50 5.62 -8.45 2.32
CA THR A 50 4.63 -8.22 3.39
C THR A 50 3.83 -9.47 3.70
N ALA A 51 3.45 -10.26 2.69
CA ALA A 51 2.83 -11.56 2.91
C ALA A 51 3.82 -12.57 3.53
N GLU A 52 5.05 -12.60 3.03
CA GLU A 52 6.11 -13.49 3.54
C GLU A 52 6.39 -13.26 5.03
N ASP A 53 6.55 -12.00 5.44
CA ASP A 53 6.81 -11.61 6.84
C ASP A 53 5.69 -12.07 7.79
N LYS A 54 4.47 -12.30 7.29
CA LYS A 54 3.31 -12.79 8.05
C LYS A 54 3.13 -14.30 8.02
N GLY A 55 3.91 -15.01 7.20
CA GLY A 55 3.83 -16.44 7.01
C GLY A 55 2.91 -16.82 5.85
N LEU A 56 3.48 -17.49 4.85
CA LEU A 56 2.77 -17.94 3.66
C LEU A 56 2.00 -19.23 3.91
N SER A 57 0.89 -19.40 3.20
CA SER A 57 0.16 -20.67 3.09
C SER A 57 -0.51 -20.78 1.72
N ASP A 58 -1.05 -21.96 1.39
CA ASP A 58 -1.79 -22.17 0.14
C ASP A 58 -2.98 -21.19 -0.04
N GLU A 59 -3.52 -20.67 1.06
CA GLU A 59 -4.65 -19.71 1.09
C GLU A 59 -4.22 -18.26 1.40
N TYR A 60 -2.93 -18.02 1.59
CA TYR A 60 -2.39 -16.69 1.88
C TYR A 60 -1.01 -16.51 1.22
N ILE A 61 -1.04 -15.94 0.01
CA ILE A 61 0.17 -15.60 -0.78
C ILE A 61 0.34 -14.08 -0.98
N VAL A 62 -0.66 -13.30 -0.55
CA VAL A 62 -0.76 -11.86 -0.80
C VAL A 62 -1.53 -11.21 0.36
N PRO A 63 -1.15 -10.00 0.82
CA PRO A 63 -1.86 -9.31 1.89
C PRO A 63 -3.29 -8.95 1.48
N LYS A 64 -4.19 -8.90 2.46
CA LYS A 64 -5.58 -8.45 2.29
C LYS A 64 -5.65 -6.93 2.35
N MET A 65 -6.69 -6.35 1.75
CA MET A 65 -6.99 -4.91 1.84
C MET A 65 -7.11 -4.35 3.27
N SER A 66 -7.48 -5.21 4.23
CA SER A 66 -7.57 -4.85 5.65
C SER A 66 -6.20 -4.67 6.34
N GLU A 67 -5.14 -5.22 5.74
CA GLU A 67 -3.77 -5.24 6.25
C GLU A 67 -3.03 -3.97 5.83
N TRP A 68 -3.47 -2.86 6.43
CA TRP A 68 -3.14 -1.51 5.98
C TRP A 68 -1.64 -1.17 6.03
N GLU A 69 -0.83 -1.90 6.80
CA GLU A 69 0.61 -1.73 6.87
C GLU A 69 1.34 -2.07 5.55
N VAL A 70 0.70 -2.78 4.62
CA VAL A 70 1.26 -2.97 3.26
C VAL A 70 1.43 -1.64 2.52
N PHE A 71 0.52 -0.69 2.72
CA PHE A 71 0.49 0.57 1.97
C PHE A 71 1.65 1.53 2.29
N PRO A 72 2.01 1.82 3.56
CA PRO A 72 3.19 2.63 3.84
C PRO A 72 4.49 1.92 3.43
N ARG A 73 4.56 0.58 3.54
CA ARG A 73 5.71 -0.18 3.06
C ARG A 73 5.90 -0.05 1.55
N GLU A 74 4.83 -0.28 0.79
CA GLU A 74 4.80 -0.13 -0.66
C GLU A 74 5.16 1.31 -1.08
N ALA A 75 4.58 2.32 -0.43
CA ALA A 75 4.88 3.73 -0.68
C ALA A 75 6.38 4.03 -0.51
N VAL A 76 7.01 3.48 0.52
CA VAL A 76 8.45 3.61 0.74
C VAL A 76 9.24 2.95 -0.37
N ALA A 77 8.90 1.71 -0.76
CA ALA A 77 9.61 1.01 -1.83
C ALA A 77 9.56 1.79 -3.16
N VAL A 78 8.37 2.30 -3.50
CA VAL A 78 8.13 3.09 -4.71
C VAL A 78 8.86 4.42 -4.67
N GLY A 79 8.74 5.17 -3.57
CA GLY A 79 9.39 6.47 -3.43
C GLY A 79 10.91 6.38 -3.41
N MET A 80 11.47 5.36 -2.74
CA MET A 80 12.91 5.10 -2.77
C MET A 80 13.40 4.73 -4.17
N LYS A 81 12.62 3.93 -4.95
CA LYS A 81 12.97 3.62 -6.34
C LYS A 81 12.96 4.87 -7.22
N ALA A 82 11.99 5.77 -7.04
CA ALA A 82 11.97 7.05 -7.76
C ALA A 82 13.15 7.97 -7.41
N ILE A 83 13.61 7.95 -6.15
CA ILE A 83 14.82 8.67 -5.71
C ILE A 83 16.08 8.08 -6.35
N GLU A 84 16.21 6.76 -6.34
CA GLU A 84 17.31 6.01 -6.97
C GLU A 84 17.41 6.31 -8.48
N GLN A 85 16.28 6.32 -9.18
CA GLN A 85 16.20 6.64 -10.61
C GLN A 85 16.40 8.14 -10.93
N GLY A 86 16.51 9.01 -9.92
CA GLY A 86 16.71 10.45 -10.12
C GLY A 86 15.50 11.19 -10.68
N ILE A 87 14.30 10.60 -10.62
CA ILE A 87 13.05 11.18 -11.11
C ILE A 87 12.19 11.82 -10.00
N ALA A 88 12.57 11.62 -8.73
CA ALA A 88 12.01 12.30 -7.58
C ALA A 88 12.45 13.77 -7.50
N ARG A 89 11.51 14.68 -7.21
CA ARG A 89 11.80 16.11 -6.98
C ARG A 89 12.06 16.44 -5.52
N VAL A 90 11.69 15.54 -4.60
CA VAL A 90 11.98 15.64 -3.17
C VAL A 90 12.62 14.34 -2.72
N LYS A 91 13.65 14.43 -1.89
CA LYS A 91 14.41 13.26 -1.41
C LYS A 91 14.26 13.17 0.10
N TYR A 92 13.95 11.97 0.56
CA TYR A 92 13.90 11.60 1.97
C TYR A 92 14.68 10.31 2.16
N ASN A 93 15.05 10.02 3.40
CA ASN A 93 15.50 8.68 3.75
C ASN A 93 14.30 7.73 3.97
N LYS A 94 14.59 6.43 4.09
CA LYS A 94 13.56 5.38 4.21
C LYS A 94 12.59 5.62 5.39
N ASN A 95 13.11 6.05 6.54
CA ASN A 95 12.32 6.22 7.75
C ASN A 95 11.42 7.45 7.66
N GLU A 96 11.96 8.59 7.20
CA GLU A 96 11.18 9.80 6.93
C GLU A 96 10.02 9.52 5.97
N LEU A 97 10.30 8.77 4.91
CA LEU A 97 9.31 8.43 3.90
C LEU A 97 8.22 7.51 4.46
N TYR A 98 8.60 6.58 5.35
CA TYR A 98 7.65 5.72 6.06
C TYR A 98 6.75 6.55 6.99
N GLU A 99 7.32 7.45 7.78
CA GLU A 99 6.57 8.31 8.70
C GLU A 99 5.57 9.20 7.95
N ILE A 100 5.97 9.79 6.82
CA ILE A 100 5.07 10.60 5.98
C ILE A 100 3.89 9.76 5.49
N ALA A 101 4.16 8.61 4.87
CA ALA A 101 3.12 7.74 4.33
C ALA A 101 2.19 7.23 5.43
N GLU A 102 2.76 6.75 6.55
CA GLU A 102 2.02 6.22 7.68
C GLU A 102 1.10 7.28 8.29
N ASN A 103 1.59 8.49 8.54
CA ASN A 103 0.80 9.57 9.13
C ASN A 103 -0.38 9.98 8.24
N ILE A 104 -0.17 10.09 6.93
CA ILE A 104 -1.24 10.43 5.98
C ILE A 104 -2.31 9.33 5.97
N ILE A 105 -1.89 8.06 5.92
CA ILE A 105 -2.80 6.92 5.87
C ILE A 105 -3.58 6.79 7.18
N LYS A 106 -2.91 6.87 8.34
CA LYS A 106 -3.55 6.82 9.66
C LYS A 106 -4.57 7.94 9.81
N LYS A 107 -4.19 9.18 9.50
CA LYS A 107 -5.09 10.34 9.59
C LYS A 107 -6.39 10.12 8.80
N ALA A 108 -6.29 9.69 7.53
CA ALA A 108 -7.48 9.47 6.69
C ALA A 108 -8.39 8.36 7.25
N ARG A 109 -7.81 7.29 7.78
CA ARG A 109 -8.55 6.18 8.42
C ARG A 109 -9.23 6.65 9.70
N ASP A 110 -8.50 7.35 10.56
CA ASP A 110 -8.98 7.84 11.86
C ASP A 110 -10.10 8.86 11.69
N GLU A 111 -9.97 9.79 10.74
CA GLU A 111 -11.03 10.75 10.39
C GLU A 111 -12.31 10.03 9.95
N THR A 112 -12.18 9.05 9.05
CA THR A 112 -13.34 8.26 8.57
C THR A 112 -14.01 7.50 9.72
N HIS A 113 -13.24 6.82 10.56
CA HIS A 113 -13.76 6.09 11.71
C HIS A 113 -14.41 7.03 12.74
N MET A 114 -13.85 8.22 12.96
CA MET A 114 -14.42 9.21 13.86
C MET A 114 -15.76 9.74 13.34
N LEU A 115 -15.87 10.02 12.06
CA LEU A 115 -17.14 10.45 11.44
C LEU A 115 -18.20 9.35 11.50
N MET A 116 -17.82 8.09 11.27
CA MET A 116 -18.71 6.93 11.44
C MET A 116 -19.18 6.75 12.88
N LYS A 117 -18.25 6.87 13.84
CA LYS A 117 -18.54 6.75 15.28
C LYS A 117 -19.53 7.79 15.78
N HIS A 118 -19.51 9.01 15.22
CA HIS A 118 -20.44 10.08 15.58
C HIS A 118 -21.73 10.09 14.75
N GLY A 119 -21.94 9.09 13.89
CA GLY A 119 -23.15 8.98 13.06
C GLY A 119 -23.24 10.03 11.95
N ILE A 120 -22.14 10.70 11.61
CA ILE A 120 -22.08 11.66 10.49
C ILE A 120 -22.01 10.91 9.16
N ILE A 121 -21.32 9.76 9.14
CA ILE A 121 -21.27 8.81 8.03
C ILE A 121 -21.90 7.51 8.50
N GLU A 122 -22.82 6.95 7.72
CA GLU A 122 -23.41 5.64 8.02
C GLU A 122 -22.37 4.53 7.86
N MET A 123 -22.47 3.50 8.71
CA MET A 123 -21.66 2.30 8.56
C MET A 123 -22.04 1.58 7.27
N PRO A 124 -21.07 1.00 6.55
CA PRO A 124 -21.39 0.19 5.38
C PRO A 124 -22.32 -0.97 5.77
N PRO A 125 -23.25 -1.36 4.89
CA PRO A 125 -24.09 -2.53 5.11
C PRO A 125 -23.22 -3.76 5.35
N LYS A 126 -23.69 -4.65 6.24
CA LYS A 126 -23.03 -5.92 6.55
C LYS A 126 -23.03 -6.87 5.36
#